data_AF-A0A841AFD6-F1
#
_entry.id   AF-A0A841AFD6-F1
#
_cell.length_a   1.000
_cell.length_b   1.000
_cell.length_c   1.000
_cell.angle_alpha   90.00
_cell.angle_beta   90.00
_cell.angle_gamma   90.00
#
_symmetry.space_group_name_H-M   'P 1'
#
loop_
_entity.id
_entity.type
_entity.pdbx_description
1 polymer ?
#
loop_
_entity_poly.entity_id
_entity_poly.type
_entity_poly.pdbx_seq_one_letter_code
_entity_poly.pdbx_strand_id
1 'polypeptide(L)'
;MVLTIDPRYPLVWRSPTSLQFGVAAPVVVLGDVTSADERMIAALTVGVTEPGLTMIAHAAGADDSAVETLLDQLAPALAPRTAAPPWSVTVVGGGPTVARIADVLRAAGLTVTVVTAEEAATQSRCDLAIAVGHFVLAPELHGLWLRRDIPHLPVLFTDTTVEIGPVVEPGSGPCLYCLQRYRTDADAAWPAISAQLWGRHGAT
;
A
#
# COMPACT_ATOMS: atom_id res chain seq x y z
N MET A 1 -24.87 1.06 -1.50
CA MET A 1 -23.50 0.54 -1.26
C MET A 1 -22.74 0.58 -2.58
N VAL A 2 -21.46 0.94 -2.60
CA VAL A 2 -20.66 1.04 -3.83
C VAL A 2 -19.94 -0.29 -4.06
N LEU A 3 -20.07 -0.85 -5.26
CA LEU A 3 -19.37 -2.01 -5.79
C LEU A 3 -18.21 -1.51 -6.65
N THR A 4 -17.03 -2.10 -6.49
CA THR A 4 -15.84 -1.73 -7.28
C THR A 4 -14.97 -2.96 -7.51
N ILE A 5 -14.27 -3.00 -8.65
CA ILE A 5 -13.18 -3.95 -8.87
C ILE A 5 -12.03 -3.60 -7.92
N ASP A 6 -11.36 -4.61 -7.37
CA ASP A 6 -10.14 -4.42 -6.58
C ASP A 6 -9.02 -3.90 -7.49
N PRO A 7 -8.48 -2.69 -7.24
CA PRO A 7 -7.49 -2.06 -8.11
C PRO A 7 -6.18 -2.83 -8.23
N ARG A 8 -5.93 -3.84 -7.37
CA ARG A 8 -4.78 -4.74 -7.47
C ARG A 8 -4.84 -5.65 -8.70
N TYR A 9 -6.02 -5.85 -9.29
CA TYR A 9 -6.22 -6.74 -10.44
C TYR A 9 -6.43 -5.95 -11.73
N PRO A 10 -5.37 -5.71 -12.53
CA PRO A 10 -5.51 -5.02 -13.81
C PRO A 10 -6.42 -5.78 -14.77
N LEU A 11 -7.26 -5.05 -15.50
CA LEU A 11 -8.12 -5.57 -16.57
C LEU A 11 -7.33 -5.62 -17.88
N VAL A 12 -7.30 -6.79 -18.51
CA VAL A 12 -6.67 -7.01 -19.82
C VAL A 12 -7.60 -7.79 -20.76
N TRP A 13 -7.55 -7.45 -22.05
CA TRP A 13 -8.28 -8.17 -23.09
C TRP A 13 -7.44 -9.34 -23.61
N ARG A 14 -8.02 -10.54 -23.65
CA ARG A 14 -7.43 -11.75 -24.27
C ARG A 14 -7.81 -11.89 -25.75
N SER A 15 -9.01 -11.43 -26.09
CA SER A 15 -9.57 -11.35 -27.44
C SER A 15 -10.58 -10.20 -27.48
N PRO A 16 -11.21 -9.89 -28.63
CA PRO A 16 -12.30 -8.91 -28.67
C PRO A 16 -13.54 -9.24 -27.82
N THR A 17 -13.68 -10.48 -27.34
CA THR A 17 -14.85 -10.95 -26.56
C THR A 17 -14.45 -11.67 -25.27
N SER A 18 -13.19 -11.58 -24.85
CA SER A 18 -12.71 -12.20 -23.62
C SER A 18 -11.77 -11.29 -22.87
N LEU A 19 -12.00 -11.16 -21.56
CA LEU A 19 -11.23 -10.32 -20.66
C LEU A 19 -10.76 -11.10 -19.44
N GLN A 20 -9.72 -10.59 -18.81
CA GLN A 20 -9.11 -11.17 -17.62
C GLN A 20 -8.78 -10.08 -16.59
N PHE A 21 -8.91 -10.45 -15.32
CA PHE A 21 -8.41 -9.69 -14.18
C PHE A 21 -7.20 -10.39 -13.56
N GLY A 22 -6.11 -9.64 -13.32
CA GLY A 22 -4.84 -10.15 -12.79
C GLY A 22 -3.93 -10.72 -13.89
N VAL A 23 -2.62 -10.49 -13.81
CA VAL A 23 -1.66 -10.87 -14.89
C VAL A 23 -0.73 -12.01 -14.49
N ALA A 24 -0.06 -11.91 -13.34
CA ALA A 24 0.87 -12.95 -12.88
C ALA A 24 0.14 -14.28 -12.58
N ALA A 25 -1.07 -14.18 -12.04
CA ALA A 25 -2.03 -15.27 -11.91
C ALA A 25 -3.43 -14.72 -12.29
N PRO A 26 -4.15 -15.34 -13.24
CA PRO A 26 -5.51 -14.94 -13.57
C PRO A 26 -6.44 -15.17 -12.38
N VAL A 27 -7.14 -14.13 -11.93
CA VAL A 27 -8.12 -14.20 -10.83
C VAL A 27 -9.52 -14.46 -11.38
N VAL A 28 -9.86 -13.80 -12.49
CA VAL A 28 -11.09 -14.02 -13.24
C VAL A 28 -10.76 -13.99 -14.73
N VAL A 29 -11.36 -14.89 -15.50
CA VAL A 29 -11.35 -14.87 -16.97
C VAL A 29 -12.79 -14.98 -17.44
N LEU A 30 -13.29 -13.95 -18.11
CA LEU A 30 -14.61 -13.96 -18.73
C LEU A 30 -14.46 -14.27 -20.22
N GLY A 31 -15.26 -15.22 -20.69
CA GLY A 31 -15.48 -15.48 -22.12
C GLY A 31 -16.79 -14.83 -22.57
N ASP A 32 -16.93 -14.66 -23.88
CA ASP A 32 -18.17 -14.19 -24.53
C ASP A 32 -18.75 -12.89 -23.93
N VAL A 33 -17.86 -11.96 -23.58
CA VAL A 33 -18.18 -10.66 -22.98
C VAL A 33 -19.08 -9.88 -23.92
N THR A 34 -20.26 -9.51 -23.43
CA THR A 34 -21.23 -8.71 -24.18
C THR A 34 -20.97 -7.21 -24.01
N SER A 35 -21.58 -6.39 -24.88
CA SER A 35 -21.52 -4.93 -24.72
C SER A 35 -22.17 -4.42 -23.42
N ALA A 36 -23.09 -5.19 -22.83
CA ALA A 36 -23.64 -4.88 -21.51
C ALA A 36 -22.61 -5.15 -20.40
N ASP A 37 -21.90 -6.27 -20.48
CA ASP A 37 -20.80 -6.61 -19.56
C ASP A 37 -19.70 -5.55 -19.60
N GLU A 38 -19.30 -5.11 -20.78
CA GLU A 38 -18.29 -4.04 -20.94
C GLU A 38 -18.67 -2.77 -20.19
N ARG A 39 -19.92 -2.32 -20.32
CA ARG A 39 -20.41 -1.10 -19.65
C ARG A 39 -20.49 -1.28 -18.14
N MET A 40 -20.97 -2.43 -17.69
CA MET A 40 -21.02 -2.78 -16.27
C MET A 40 -19.61 -2.84 -15.66
N ILE A 41 -18.67 -3.49 -16.34
CA ILE A 41 -17.27 -3.60 -15.91
C ILE A 41 -16.59 -2.22 -15.89
N ALA A 42 -16.83 -1.37 -16.89
CA ALA A 42 -16.32 -0.01 -16.90
C ALA A 42 -16.83 0.79 -15.68
N ALA A 43 -18.11 0.64 -15.33
CA ALA A 43 -18.69 1.26 -14.15
C ALA A 43 -18.10 0.72 -12.84
N LEU A 44 -17.92 -0.61 -12.75
CA LEU A 44 -17.28 -1.26 -11.60
C LEU A 44 -15.80 -0.86 -11.45
N THR A 45 -15.12 -0.46 -12.51
CA THR A 45 -13.72 0.01 -12.44
C THR A 45 -13.61 1.38 -11.77
N VAL A 46 -14.65 2.21 -11.86
CA VAL A 46 -14.70 3.55 -11.23
C VAL A 46 -15.42 3.50 -9.87
N GLY A 47 -16.26 2.50 -9.66
CA GLY A 47 -17.11 2.35 -8.49
C GLY A 47 -18.55 2.78 -8.79
N VAL A 48 -19.51 1.90 -8.54
CA VAL A 48 -20.93 2.12 -8.88
C VAL A 48 -21.83 1.53 -7.80
N THR A 49 -22.99 2.13 -7.56
CA THR A 49 -23.97 1.51 -6.66
C THR A 49 -24.67 0.34 -7.33
N GLU A 50 -25.13 -0.65 -6.56
CA GLU A 50 -25.87 -1.79 -7.11
C GLU A 50 -27.10 -1.36 -7.95
N PRO A 51 -27.97 -0.42 -7.50
CA PRO A 51 -29.03 0.12 -8.38
C PRO A 51 -28.50 0.82 -9.64
N GLY A 52 -27.34 1.49 -9.54
CA GLY A 52 -26.69 2.13 -10.68
C GLY A 52 -26.16 1.13 -11.70
N LEU A 53 -25.64 0.00 -11.24
CA LEU A 53 -25.18 -1.10 -12.09
C LEU A 53 -26.35 -1.72 -12.85
N THR A 54 -27.46 -1.98 -12.14
CA THR A 54 -28.72 -2.44 -12.75
C THR A 54 -29.21 -1.47 -13.82
N MET A 55 -29.24 -0.17 -13.53
CA MET A 55 -29.62 0.86 -14.51
C MET A 55 -28.73 0.82 -15.78
N ILE A 56 -27.42 0.62 -15.62
CA ILE A 56 -26.48 0.52 -16.74
C ILE A 56 -26.74 -0.74 -17.57
N ALA A 57 -27.05 -1.87 -16.92
CA ALA A 57 -27.40 -3.12 -17.58
C ALA A 57 -28.67 -2.96 -18.44
N HIS A 58 -29.75 -2.42 -17.86
CA HIS A 58 -31.01 -2.16 -18.57
C HIS A 58 -30.81 -1.21 -19.76
N ALA A 59 -30.02 -0.14 -19.59
CA ALA A 59 -29.69 0.78 -20.67
C ALA A 59 -28.86 0.13 -21.80
N ALA A 60 -28.22 -1.01 -21.53
CA ALA A 60 -27.50 -1.83 -22.49
C ALA A 60 -28.33 -3.01 -23.04
N GLY A 61 -29.59 -3.15 -22.62
CA GLY A 61 -30.49 -4.22 -23.04
C GLY A 61 -30.31 -5.54 -22.28
N ALA A 62 -29.61 -5.53 -21.15
CA ALA A 62 -29.46 -6.68 -20.25
C ALA A 62 -30.46 -6.58 -19.08
N ASP A 63 -30.87 -7.73 -18.55
CA ASP A 63 -31.80 -7.83 -17.43
C ASP A 63 -31.06 -8.02 -16.08
N ASP A 64 -31.82 -8.09 -15.00
CA ASP A 64 -31.27 -8.27 -13.65
C ASP A 64 -30.49 -9.59 -13.49
N SER A 65 -30.87 -10.63 -14.23
CA SER A 65 -30.19 -11.94 -14.18
C SER A 65 -28.78 -11.87 -14.77
N ALA A 66 -28.57 -11.03 -15.78
CA ALA A 66 -27.24 -10.76 -16.32
C ALA A 66 -26.36 -10.01 -15.31
N VAL A 67 -26.94 -9.09 -14.52
CA VAL A 67 -26.22 -8.38 -13.46
C VAL A 67 -25.75 -9.36 -12.39
N GLU A 68 -26.65 -10.23 -11.91
CA GLU A 68 -26.34 -11.26 -10.92
C GLU A 68 -25.25 -12.22 -11.43
N THR A 69 -25.41 -12.71 -12.67
CA THR A 69 -24.44 -13.60 -13.32
C THR A 69 -23.06 -12.95 -13.41
N LEU A 70 -22.99 -11.69 -13.83
CA LEU A 70 -21.72 -10.98 -13.96
C LEU A 70 -21.07 -10.74 -12.59
N LEU A 71 -21.84 -10.34 -11.57
CA LEU A 71 -21.33 -10.14 -10.22
C LEU A 71 -20.82 -11.43 -9.60
N ASP A 72 -21.49 -12.56 -9.83
CA ASP A 72 -21.05 -13.88 -9.37
C ASP A 72 -19.73 -14.29 -10.03
N GLN A 73 -19.60 -14.07 -11.34
CA GLN A 73 -18.35 -14.34 -12.06
C GLN A 73 -17.21 -13.42 -11.62
N LEU A 74 -17.51 -12.16 -11.30
CA LEU A 74 -16.54 -11.16 -10.86
C LEU A 74 -16.25 -11.21 -9.36
N ALA A 75 -16.97 -12.00 -8.56
CA ALA A 75 -16.84 -12.04 -7.11
C ALA A 75 -15.37 -12.16 -6.61
N PRO A 76 -14.47 -12.96 -7.24
CA PRO A 76 -13.06 -13.03 -6.83
C PRO A 76 -12.24 -11.76 -7.10
N ALA A 77 -12.70 -10.91 -8.03
CA ALA A 77 -12.03 -9.67 -8.44
C ALA A 77 -12.68 -8.41 -7.83
N LEU A 78 -13.84 -8.53 -7.17
CA LEU A 78 -14.47 -7.41 -6.47
C LEU A 78 -13.70 -7.05 -5.20
N ALA A 79 -13.61 -5.76 -4.90
CA ALA A 79 -13.04 -5.29 -3.65
C ALA A 79 -13.84 -5.85 -2.46
N PRO A 80 -13.17 -6.23 -1.35
CA PRO A 80 -13.84 -6.77 -0.16
C PRO A 80 -14.99 -5.86 0.31
N ARG A 81 -16.16 -6.45 0.57
CA ARG A 81 -17.37 -5.75 1.05
C ARG A 81 -17.24 -5.17 2.46
N THR A 82 -16.13 -5.46 3.15
CA THR A 82 -15.82 -4.94 4.47
C THR A 82 -14.78 -3.85 4.30
N ALA A 83 -15.12 -2.62 4.70
CA ALA A 83 -14.08 -1.67 5.07
C ALA A 83 -13.29 -2.34 6.20
N ALA A 84 -12.09 -2.85 5.91
CA ALA A 84 -11.14 -3.12 6.98
C ALA A 84 -11.07 -1.83 7.82
N PRO A 85 -11.03 -1.91 9.16
CA PRO A 85 -10.79 -0.71 9.95
C PRO A 85 -9.55 -0.02 9.35
N PRO A 86 -9.62 1.28 9.03
CA PRO A 86 -8.59 1.90 8.22
C PRO A 86 -7.28 1.79 8.98
N TRP A 87 -6.36 0.94 8.50
CA TRP A 87 -5.06 0.78 9.13
C TRP A 87 -4.41 2.16 9.21
N SER A 88 -4.01 2.50 10.43
CA SER A 88 -3.36 3.75 10.75
C SER A 88 -1.85 3.58 10.54
N VAL A 89 -1.30 4.39 9.64
CA VAL A 89 0.13 4.39 9.34
C VAL A 89 0.72 5.72 9.77
N THR A 90 1.75 5.67 10.61
CA THR A 90 2.55 6.86 10.93
C THR A 90 3.78 6.88 10.05
N VAL A 91 3.95 7.90 9.21
CA VAL A 91 5.16 8.11 8.41
C VAL A 91 6.01 9.18 9.08
N VAL A 92 7.21 8.79 9.48
CA VAL A 92 8.19 9.67 10.13
C VAL A 92 9.21 10.16 9.11
N GLY A 93 9.38 11.47 9.04
CA GLY A 93 10.37 12.13 8.21
C GLY A 93 9.85 13.46 7.69
N GLY A 94 10.61 14.09 6.79
CA GLY A 94 10.23 15.34 6.15
C GLY A 94 10.55 15.37 4.66
N GLY A 95 9.99 16.36 3.98
CA GLY A 95 10.30 16.65 2.58
C GLY A 95 9.39 15.98 1.54
N PRO A 96 9.66 16.23 0.24
CA PRO A 96 8.78 15.82 -0.86
C PRO A 96 8.57 14.32 -0.96
N THR A 97 9.59 13.53 -0.64
CA THR A 97 9.54 12.07 -0.66
C THR A 97 8.55 11.52 0.36
N VAL A 98 8.56 12.05 1.59
CA VAL A 98 7.61 11.66 2.64
C VAL A 98 6.18 12.03 2.24
N ALA A 99 5.98 13.21 1.64
CA ALA A 99 4.68 13.62 1.10
C ALA A 99 4.18 12.63 0.04
N ARG A 100 5.02 12.25 -0.93
CA ARG A 100 4.67 11.26 -1.96
C ARG A 100 4.33 9.89 -1.39
N ILE A 101 5.10 9.41 -0.41
CA ILE A 101 4.81 8.13 0.27
C ILE A 101 3.44 8.23 0.94
N ALA A 102 3.16 9.31 1.66
CA ALA A 102 1.89 9.50 2.33
C ALA A 102 0.72 9.55 1.34
N ASP A 103 0.88 10.22 0.19
CA ASP A 103 -0.15 10.31 -0.84
C ASP A 103 -0.47 8.94 -1.47
N VAL A 104 0.55 8.14 -1.78
CA VAL A 104 0.37 6.76 -2.28
C VAL A 104 -0.37 5.89 -1.27
N LEU A 105 -0.01 5.98 0.02
CA LEU A 105 -0.66 5.21 1.08
C LEU A 105 -2.12 5.65 1.31
N ARG A 106 -2.41 6.95 1.23
CA ARG A 106 -3.79 7.48 1.31
C ARG A 106 -4.62 7.05 0.11
N ALA A 107 -4.04 7.07 -1.09
CA ALA A 107 -4.70 6.57 -2.30
C ALA A 107 -5.03 5.07 -2.21
N ALA A 108 -4.25 4.31 -1.44
CA ALA A 108 -4.53 2.91 -1.10
C ALA A 108 -5.59 2.74 0.01
N GLY A 109 -6.19 3.82 0.53
CA GLY A 109 -7.25 3.78 1.54
C GLY A 109 -6.77 3.74 3.00
N LEU A 110 -5.48 3.99 3.26
CA LEU A 110 -4.91 3.98 4.61
C LEU A 110 -5.08 5.34 5.31
N THR A 111 -5.23 5.33 6.63
CA THR A 111 -5.20 6.58 7.44
C THR A 111 -3.75 6.93 7.73
N VAL A 112 -3.25 7.99 7.10
CA VAL A 112 -1.81 8.34 7.18
C VAL A 112 -1.59 9.64 7.93
N THR A 113 -0.82 9.55 9.03
CA THR A 113 -0.30 10.70 9.77
C THR A 113 1.19 10.87 9.47
N VAL A 114 1.58 12.06 9.02
CA VAL A 114 2.98 12.41 8.79
C VAL A 114 3.48 13.21 9.98
N VAL A 115 4.63 12.82 10.52
CA VAL A 115 5.25 13.46 11.68
C VAL A 115 6.77 13.55 11.55
N THR A 116 7.36 14.45 12.31
CA THR A 116 8.80 14.50 12.57
C THR A 116 9.23 13.38 13.53
N ALA A 117 10.54 13.13 13.63
CA ALA A 117 11.08 12.16 14.58
C ALA A 117 10.79 12.54 16.04
N GLU A 118 10.77 13.84 16.34
CA GLU A 118 10.44 14.36 17.68
C GLU A 118 8.96 14.13 18.03
N GLU A 119 8.05 14.44 17.10
CA GLU A 119 6.61 14.21 17.26
C GLU A 119 6.26 12.72 17.35
N ALA A 120 6.99 11.84 16.64
CA ALA A 120 6.81 10.40 16.76
C ALA A 120 7.04 9.89 18.20
N ALA A 121 7.89 10.58 18.97
CA ALA A 121 8.14 10.23 20.37
C ALA A 121 6.93 10.51 21.27
N THR A 122 6.07 11.47 20.93
CA THR A 122 4.89 11.86 21.71
C THR A 122 3.59 11.26 21.15
N GLN A 123 3.60 10.79 19.91
CA GLN A 123 2.43 10.27 19.22
C GLN A 123 1.95 8.90 19.76
N SER A 124 0.61 8.74 19.76
CA SER A 124 -0.14 7.54 20.12
C SER A 124 -0.13 6.44 19.04
N ARG A 125 -0.67 5.26 19.42
CA ARG A 125 -0.69 3.98 18.68
C ARG A 125 -1.02 4.14 17.20
N CYS A 126 -0.25 3.46 16.36
CA CYS A 126 -0.55 3.19 14.96
C CYS A 126 -0.41 1.68 14.71
N ASP A 127 -0.97 1.19 13.61
CA ASP A 127 -0.89 -0.21 13.22
C ASP A 127 0.46 -0.54 12.56
N LEU A 128 1.05 0.45 11.88
CA LEU A 128 2.40 0.36 11.29
C LEU A 128 3.07 1.74 11.33
N ALA A 129 4.35 1.76 11.68
CA ALA A 129 5.18 2.95 11.49
C ALA A 129 6.14 2.80 10.31
N ILE A 130 6.37 3.88 9.56
CA ILE A 130 7.34 3.94 8.47
C ILE A 130 8.35 5.02 8.79
N ALA A 131 9.62 4.64 8.94
CA ALA A 131 10.71 5.57 9.22
C ALA A 131 11.47 5.88 7.94
N VAL A 132 11.32 7.11 7.44
CA VAL A 132 12.01 7.56 6.23
C VAL A 132 13.24 8.38 6.63
N GLY A 133 14.43 7.90 6.25
CA GLY A 133 15.69 8.57 6.53
C GLY A 133 16.57 8.71 5.29
N HIS A 134 17.55 9.61 5.39
CA HIS A 134 18.61 9.78 4.40
C HIS A 134 19.92 9.30 5.02
N PHE A 135 20.52 8.29 4.39
CA PHE A 135 21.74 7.59 4.77
C PHE A 135 21.66 6.81 6.10
N VAL A 136 21.10 7.43 7.15
CA VAL A 136 20.88 6.86 8.48
C VAL A 136 19.52 7.29 9.04
N LEU A 137 18.96 6.47 9.94
CA LEU A 137 17.78 6.84 10.70
C LEU A 137 18.16 7.67 11.91
N ALA A 138 17.24 8.51 12.38
CA ALA A 138 17.39 9.22 13.62
C ALA A 138 17.59 8.23 14.80
N PRO A 139 18.56 8.44 15.71
CA PRO A 139 18.85 7.52 16.80
C PRO A 139 17.64 7.19 17.68
N GLU A 140 16.75 8.17 17.88
CA GLU A 140 15.57 8.06 18.73
C GLU A 140 14.58 7.00 18.23
N LEU A 141 14.57 6.73 16.92
CA LEU A 141 13.64 5.80 16.28
C LEU A 141 14.01 4.33 16.50
N HIS A 142 15.28 4.00 16.75
CA HIS A 142 15.76 2.62 16.78
C HIS A 142 15.10 1.74 17.85
N GLY A 143 14.69 2.35 18.97
CA GLY A 143 13.98 1.66 20.05
C GLY A 143 12.57 2.18 20.29
N LEU A 144 12.08 3.12 19.47
CA LEU A 144 10.84 3.82 19.75
C LEU A 144 9.62 2.89 19.64
N TRP A 145 9.44 2.27 18.48
CA TRP A 145 8.30 1.40 18.20
C TRP A 145 8.48 0.00 18.73
N LEU A 146 9.72 -0.48 18.81
CA LEU A 146 10.03 -1.76 19.45
C LEU A 146 9.52 -1.79 20.91
N ARG A 147 9.71 -0.71 21.67
CA ARG A 147 9.22 -0.60 23.07
C ARG A 147 7.69 -0.47 23.19
N ARG A 148 6.99 -0.23 22.09
CA ARG A 148 5.54 -0.02 22.04
C ARG A 148 4.80 -1.19 21.40
N ASP A 149 5.51 -2.26 21.05
CA ASP A 149 5.00 -3.38 20.27
C ASP A 149 4.32 -2.91 18.97
N ILE A 150 4.93 -1.94 18.29
CA ILE A 150 4.46 -1.42 17.00
C ILE A 150 5.36 -1.96 15.87
N PRO A 151 4.81 -2.68 14.89
CA PRO A 151 5.51 -3.04 13.66
C PRO A 151 6.04 -1.80 12.95
N HIS A 152 7.25 -1.87 12.39
CA HIS A 152 7.84 -0.72 11.73
C HIS A 152 8.74 -1.06 10.55
N LEU A 153 8.70 -0.20 9.53
CA LEU A 153 9.43 -0.36 8.28
C LEU A 153 10.42 0.81 8.11
N PRO A 154 11.74 0.55 8.09
CA PRO A 154 12.73 1.54 7.69
C PRO A 154 12.73 1.70 6.15
N VAL A 155 12.82 2.94 5.69
CA VAL A 155 13.06 3.31 4.30
C VAL A 155 14.24 4.29 4.28
N LEU A 156 15.37 3.84 3.76
CA LEU A 156 16.63 4.58 3.77
C LEU A 156 17.05 4.95 2.35
N PHE A 157 17.11 6.25 2.09
CA PHE A 157 17.67 6.79 0.85
C PHE A 157 19.19 6.90 1.02
N THR A 158 19.94 6.12 0.25
CA THR A 158 21.41 6.21 0.18
C THR A 158 21.83 7.16 -0.94
N ASP A 159 23.11 7.17 -1.29
CA ASP A 159 23.65 7.99 -2.38
C ASP A 159 23.16 7.54 -3.76
N THR A 160 22.88 6.25 -3.93
CA THR A 160 22.60 5.63 -5.24
C THR A 160 21.40 4.69 -5.22
N THR A 161 20.92 4.28 -4.05
CA THR A 161 19.84 3.30 -3.90
C THR A 161 18.86 3.69 -2.80
N VAL A 162 17.70 3.04 -2.79
CA VAL A 162 16.74 3.10 -1.69
C VAL A 162 16.63 1.71 -1.07
N GLU A 163 16.94 1.62 0.21
CA GLU A 163 16.78 0.39 0.99
C GLU A 163 15.42 0.42 1.68
N ILE A 164 14.59 -0.59 1.43
CA ILE A 164 13.27 -0.74 2.05
C ILE A 164 13.29 -2.01 2.89
N GLY A 165 13.09 -1.84 4.20
CA GLY A 165 12.93 -2.95 5.12
C GLY A 165 14.21 -3.47 5.77
N PRO A 166 14.11 -4.60 6.49
CA PRO A 166 12.92 -5.45 6.63
C PRO A 166 11.77 -4.77 7.40
N VAL A 167 10.54 -5.29 7.27
CA VAL A 167 9.49 -4.99 8.25
C VAL A 167 9.93 -5.61 9.58
N VAL A 168 10.11 -4.77 10.60
CA VAL A 168 10.45 -5.18 11.95
C VAL A 168 9.17 -5.49 12.70
N GLU A 169 9.02 -6.74 13.10
CA GLU A 169 7.93 -7.23 13.94
C GLU A 169 8.44 -7.41 15.39
N PRO A 170 7.97 -6.61 16.37
CA PRO A 170 8.39 -6.77 17.76
C PRO A 170 8.25 -8.21 18.26
N GLY A 171 9.31 -8.74 18.86
CA GLY A 171 9.36 -10.13 19.32
C GLY A 171 9.67 -11.17 18.25
N SER A 172 9.83 -10.78 16.97
CA SER A 172 10.18 -11.68 15.87
C SER A 172 11.27 -11.08 14.97
N GLY A 173 12.42 -11.75 14.88
CA GLY A 173 13.51 -11.34 13.99
C GLY A 173 14.31 -10.12 14.49
N PRO A 174 15.12 -9.50 13.60
CA PRO A 174 16.02 -8.42 13.97
C PRO A 174 15.28 -7.08 14.13
N CYS A 175 15.64 -6.30 15.17
CA CYS A 175 15.18 -4.92 15.30
C CYS A 175 16.14 -3.94 14.59
N LEU A 176 15.76 -2.66 14.50
CA LEU A 176 16.62 -1.62 13.90
C LEU A 176 18.02 -1.53 14.55
N TYR A 177 18.11 -1.77 15.86
CA TYR A 177 19.41 -1.83 16.54
C TYR A 177 20.24 -3.04 16.10
N CYS A 178 19.64 -4.22 15.90
CA CYS A 178 20.32 -5.37 15.33
C CYS A 178 20.86 -5.07 13.93
N LEU A 179 20.09 -4.37 13.10
CA LEU A 179 20.53 -3.96 11.76
C LEU A 179 21.72 -2.99 11.81
N GLN A 180 21.67 -2.01 12.72
CA GLN A 180 22.80 -1.08 12.93
C GLN A 180 24.05 -1.82 13.43
N ARG A 181 23.88 -2.81 14.29
CA ARG A 181 25.00 -3.64 14.77
C ARG A 181 25.59 -4.50 13.66
N TYR A 182 24.74 -5.09 12.82
CA TYR A 182 25.19 -5.84 11.64
C TYR A 182 26.04 -4.97 10.69
N ARG A 183 25.64 -3.72 10.47
CA ARG A 183 26.47 -2.76 9.70
C ARG A 183 27.80 -2.45 10.37
N THR A 184 27.81 -2.36 11.71
CA THR A 184 29.03 -2.14 12.49
C THR A 184 29.96 -3.36 12.46
N ASP A 185 29.41 -4.57 12.47
CA ASP A 185 30.19 -5.80 12.36
C ASP A 185 30.77 -5.95 10.94
N ALA A 186 30.06 -5.49 9.90
CA ALA A 186 30.53 -5.49 8.52
C ALA A 186 31.58 -4.39 8.25
N ASP A 187 31.46 -3.24 8.89
CA ASP A 187 32.42 -2.13 8.83
C ASP A 187 32.59 -1.49 10.21
N ALA A 188 33.76 -1.75 10.82
CA ALA A 188 34.09 -1.22 12.15
C ALA A 188 34.12 0.32 12.21
N ALA A 189 34.27 1.02 11.08
CA ALA A 189 34.21 2.48 11.01
C ALA A 189 32.77 3.01 10.92
N TRP A 190 31.77 2.15 10.70
CA TRP A 190 30.38 2.54 10.52
C TRP A 190 29.81 3.43 11.63
N PRO A 191 30.12 3.24 12.94
CA PRO A 191 29.66 4.16 13.98
C PRO A 191 30.12 5.61 13.74
N ALA A 192 31.38 5.80 13.34
CA ALA A 192 31.92 7.13 13.03
C ALA A 192 31.33 7.70 11.72
N ILE A 193 31.09 6.86 10.72
CA ILE A 193 30.47 7.26 9.45
C ILE A 193 29.02 7.68 9.69
N SER A 194 28.23 6.85 10.38
CA SER A 194 26.82 7.10 10.66
C SER A 194 26.58 8.38 11.46
N ALA A 195 27.44 8.69 12.43
CA ALA A 195 27.39 9.94 13.17
C ALA A 195 27.60 11.19 12.27
N GLN A 196 28.46 11.10 11.26
CA GLN A 196 28.69 12.19 10.30
C GLN A 196 27.54 12.36 9.30
N LEU A 197 26.85 11.26 9.00
CA LEU A 197 25.72 11.22 8.07
C LEU A 197 24.41 11.69 8.72
N TRP A 198 24.31 11.64 10.04
CA TRP A 198 23.10 12.08 10.74
C TRP A 198 22.78 13.55 10.45
N GLY A 199 21.54 13.80 10.02
CA GLY A 199 21.06 15.14 9.63
C GLY A 199 21.44 15.57 8.21
N ARG A 200 22.19 14.75 7.46
CA ARG A 200 22.44 15.00 6.04
C ARG A 200 21.26 14.51 5.21
N HIS A 201 20.95 15.26 4.15
CA HIS A 201 19.93 14.91 3.18
C HIS A 201 20.56 14.71 1.82
N GLY A 202 20.13 13.66 1.11
CA GLY A 202 20.46 13.50 -0.30
C GLY A 202 19.73 14.56 -1.14
N ALA A 203 20.23 14.84 -2.33
CA ALA A 203 19.47 15.65 -3.29
C ALA A 203 18.21 14.87 -3.69
N THR A 204 17.04 15.37 -3.31
CA THR A 204 15.72 14.80 -3.64
C THR A 204 14.99 15.66 -4.65
#